data_AF-A0A3S1DCG2-F1
#
_entry.id   AF-A0A3S1DCG2-F1
#
_cell.length_a   1.000
_cell.length_b   1.000
_cell.length_c   1.000
_cell.angle_alpha   90.00
_cell.angle_beta   90.00
_cell.angle_gamma   90.00
#
_symmetry.space_group_name_H-M   'P 1'
#
loop_
_entity.id
_entity.type
_entity.pdbx_description
1 polymer ?
#
loop_
_entity_poly.entity_id
_entity_poly.type
_entity_poly.pdbx_seq_one_letter_code
_entity_poly.pdbx_strand_id
1 'polypeptide(L)'
;MHRHRLGGGFAGSEWAIVESAVVTPGQNGADDVWLFVKRSLGGVTKRTIEIMTAPFEYGGLDDAFQVDCGLTYLGAAVNAISGLDHLDGESVDVLAGGKVYKGLPVAAGQVTLPGGAVASKWQVGLGYRCEANTLELDVGGRDGSIVGRRKKIAKVMLSLLETDMSGLEVQSSLRGRWEKVRMPSIVAPDGRASLFTGNVEVPIDDSWEGQGRVKIRHVNPTPCTIRAFTPVFDAEP
;
A
#
# COMPACT_ATOMS: atom_id res chain seq x y z
N MET A 1 8.08 -13.72 -8.18
CA MET A 1 6.65 -14.06 -8.35
C MET A 1 5.85 -13.20 -7.40
N HIS A 2 4.82 -12.50 -7.90
CA HIS A 2 3.91 -11.69 -7.09
C HIS A 2 2.64 -12.49 -6.75
N ARG A 3 2.09 -12.29 -5.56
CA ARG A 3 0.76 -12.77 -5.18
C ARG A 3 -0.04 -11.59 -4.65
N HIS A 4 -1.14 -11.27 -5.31
CA HIS A 4 -2.07 -10.25 -4.84
C HIS A 4 -2.92 -10.83 -3.70
N ARG A 5 -2.87 -10.22 -2.52
CA ARG A 5 -3.65 -10.61 -1.34
C ARG A 5 -4.70 -9.53 -1.11
N LEU A 6 -5.95 -9.85 -1.39
CA LEU A 6 -7.07 -8.94 -1.18
C LEU A 6 -7.49 -8.90 0.29
N GLY A 7 -7.84 -7.71 0.75
CA GLY A 7 -8.34 -7.42 2.09
C GLY A 7 -9.66 -8.12 2.40
N GLY A 8 -9.91 -8.29 3.70
CA GLY A 8 -11.02 -9.05 4.25
C GLY A 8 -10.67 -10.54 4.37
N GLY A 9 -11.08 -11.17 5.47
CA GLY A 9 -10.74 -12.56 5.75
C GLY A 9 -11.78 -13.56 5.24
N PHE A 10 -11.39 -14.84 5.16
CA PHE A 10 -12.34 -15.94 4.97
C PHE A 10 -11.81 -17.22 5.63
N ALA A 11 -12.65 -17.91 6.39
CA ALA A 11 -12.33 -19.22 6.98
C ALA A 11 -10.97 -19.29 7.72
N GLY A 12 -10.65 -18.26 8.53
CA GLY A 12 -9.41 -18.19 9.30
C GLY A 12 -8.19 -17.65 8.53
N SER A 13 -8.30 -17.39 7.23
CA SER A 13 -7.33 -16.61 6.46
C SER A 13 -7.56 -15.11 6.69
N GLU A 14 -6.47 -14.33 6.76
CA GLU A 14 -6.50 -12.86 6.76
C GLU A 14 -6.90 -12.27 5.39
N TRP A 15 -6.92 -13.09 4.35
CA TRP A 15 -7.19 -12.67 2.97
C TRP A 15 -8.44 -13.34 2.40
N ALA A 16 -9.02 -12.65 1.43
CA ALA A 16 -10.18 -13.07 0.69
C ALA A 16 -9.84 -14.21 -0.28
N ILE A 17 -10.89 -14.89 -0.76
CA ILE A 17 -10.76 -15.89 -1.81
C ILE A 17 -11.30 -15.33 -3.12
N VAL A 18 -10.44 -15.21 -4.13
CA VAL A 18 -10.86 -14.96 -5.51
C VAL A 18 -11.36 -16.29 -6.08
N GLU A 19 -12.67 -16.41 -6.30
CA GLU A 19 -13.30 -17.62 -6.86
C GLU A 19 -13.24 -17.63 -8.40
N SER A 20 -13.20 -16.45 -9.03
CA SER A 20 -13.02 -16.30 -10.47
C SER A 20 -12.40 -14.94 -10.80
N ALA A 21 -11.68 -14.88 -11.92
CA ALA A 21 -11.15 -13.64 -12.49
C ALA A 21 -11.28 -13.67 -14.01
N VAL A 22 -11.64 -12.54 -14.61
CA VAL A 22 -11.71 -12.37 -16.07
C VAL A 22 -11.16 -11.01 -16.45
N VAL A 23 -10.50 -10.97 -17.62
CA VAL A 23 -9.96 -9.74 -18.19
C VAL A 23 -10.79 -9.39 -19.42
N THR A 24 -11.27 -8.16 -19.49
CA THR A 24 -11.98 -7.61 -20.65
C THR A 24 -11.26 -6.40 -21.20
N PRO A 25 -11.32 -6.12 -22.51
CA PRO A 25 -10.78 -4.87 -23.06
C PRO A 25 -11.45 -3.68 -22.39
N GLY A 26 -10.68 -2.84 -21.70
CA GLY A 26 -11.22 -1.63 -21.09
C GLY A 26 -11.31 -0.47 -22.08
N GLN A 27 -12.00 0.60 -21.67
CA GLN A 27 -12.27 1.75 -22.55
C GLN A 27 -11.18 2.84 -22.51
N ASN A 28 -10.27 2.75 -21.55
CA ASN A 28 -9.31 3.83 -21.23
C ASN A 28 -7.85 3.45 -21.57
N GLY A 29 -7.65 2.47 -22.46
CA GLY A 29 -6.31 1.99 -22.83
C GLY A 29 -5.66 1.07 -21.78
N ALA A 30 -6.41 0.65 -20.77
CA ALA A 30 -6.05 -0.41 -19.82
C ALA A 30 -7.11 -1.52 -19.88
N ASP A 31 -6.70 -2.76 -19.62
CA ASP A 31 -7.64 -3.88 -19.49
C ASP A 31 -8.40 -3.81 -18.16
N ASP A 32 -9.69 -4.15 -18.20
CA ASP A 32 -10.52 -4.24 -17.01
C ASP A 32 -10.41 -5.66 -16.42
N VAL A 33 -9.87 -5.76 -15.20
CA VAL A 33 -9.78 -7.02 -14.47
C VAL A 33 -10.97 -7.12 -13.51
N TRP A 34 -11.89 -8.02 -13.82
CA TRP A 34 -13.06 -8.32 -13.01
C TRP A 34 -12.79 -9.53 -12.11
N LEU A 35 -13.17 -9.41 -10.84
CA LEU A 35 -12.93 -10.40 -9.81
C LEU A 35 -14.26 -10.80 -9.15
N PHE A 36 -14.48 -12.10 -9.00
CA PHE A 36 -15.54 -12.63 -8.14
C PHE A 36 -14.93 -13.09 -6.82
N VAL A 37 -15.19 -12.34 -5.75
CA VAL A 37 -14.44 -12.47 -4.51
C VAL A 37 -15.35 -12.86 -3.35
N LYS A 38 -14.93 -13.86 -2.58
CA LYS A 38 -15.63 -14.36 -1.38
C LYS A 38 -14.89 -13.93 -0.12
N ARG A 39 -15.63 -13.34 0.82
CA ARG A 39 -15.13 -12.82 2.11
C ARG A 39 -16.12 -13.07 3.23
N SER A 40 -15.64 -13.03 4.47
CA SER A 40 -16.46 -12.83 5.67
C SER A 40 -16.49 -11.34 5.97
N LEU A 41 -17.68 -10.72 5.89
CA LEU A 41 -17.91 -9.29 6.16
C LEU A 41 -19.03 -9.17 7.19
N GLY A 42 -18.78 -8.51 8.32
CA GLY A 42 -19.74 -8.40 9.42
C GLY A 42 -20.14 -9.76 10.00
N GLY A 43 -19.21 -10.74 9.98
CA GLY A 43 -19.47 -12.12 10.42
C GLY A 43 -20.25 -12.99 9.43
N VAL A 44 -20.67 -12.47 8.28
CA VAL A 44 -21.43 -13.20 7.27
C VAL A 44 -20.58 -13.46 6.03
N THR A 45 -20.75 -14.61 5.39
CA THR A 45 -20.10 -14.87 4.09
C THR A 45 -20.79 -14.06 2.99
N LYS A 46 -20.06 -13.15 2.35
CA LYS A 46 -20.51 -12.36 1.20
C LYS A 46 -19.66 -12.68 -0.04
N ARG A 47 -20.26 -12.47 -1.20
CA ARG A 47 -19.59 -12.50 -2.50
C ARG A 47 -19.79 -11.18 -3.21
N THR A 48 -18.72 -10.62 -3.73
CA THR A 48 -18.71 -9.34 -4.43
C THR A 48 -18.16 -9.53 -5.84
N ILE A 49 -18.65 -8.69 -6.75
CA ILE A 49 -18.05 -8.48 -8.06
C ILE A 49 -17.28 -7.18 -7.97
N GLU A 50 -15.97 -7.25 -8.21
CA GLU A 50 -15.06 -6.12 -8.08
C GLU A 50 -14.29 -5.91 -9.39
N ILE A 51 -13.95 -4.66 -9.66
CA ILE A 51 -13.08 -4.29 -10.77
C ILE A 51 -11.81 -3.68 -10.21
N MET A 52 -10.66 -4.13 -10.70
CA MET A 52 -9.38 -3.54 -10.35
C MET A 52 -9.23 -2.22 -11.11
N THR A 53 -9.01 -1.12 -10.39
CA THR A 53 -8.75 0.18 -11.00
C THR A 53 -7.42 0.17 -11.74
N ALA A 54 -7.31 0.99 -12.79
CA ALA A 54 -6.04 1.23 -13.45
C ALA A 54 -4.99 1.75 -12.44
N PRO A 55 -3.69 1.51 -12.70
CA PRO A 55 -2.61 2.09 -11.90
C PRO A 55 -2.78 3.60 -11.77
N PHE A 56 -2.47 4.14 -10.60
CA PHE A 56 -2.46 5.58 -10.38
C PHE A 56 -1.26 6.19 -11.10
N GLU A 57 -1.52 7.05 -12.10
CA GLU A 57 -0.49 7.80 -12.81
C GLU A 57 -1.01 9.20 -13.15
N TYR A 58 -0.26 10.24 -12.77
CA TYR A 58 -0.50 11.65 -13.14
C TYR A 58 -1.88 12.21 -12.77
N GLY A 59 -2.56 11.59 -11.80
CA GLY A 59 -3.88 11.99 -11.30
C GLY A 59 -3.82 12.95 -10.11
N GLY A 60 -4.96 13.49 -9.71
CA GLY A 60 -5.07 14.18 -8.42
C GLY A 60 -4.95 13.16 -7.28
N LEU A 61 -4.27 13.50 -6.19
CA LEU A 61 -4.14 12.57 -5.04
C LEU A 61 -5.50 12.03 -4.57
N ASP A 62 -6.54 12.86 -4.59
CA ASP A 62 -7.90 12.50 -4.15
C ASP A 62 -8.57 11.48 -5.10
N ASP A 63 -7.99 11.24 -6.28
CA ASP A 63 -8.39 10.20 -7.24
C ASP A 63 -7.75 8.83 -6.93
N ALA A 64 -6.75 8.78 -6.05
CA ALA A 64 -6.03 7.55 -5.74
C ALA A 64 -6.92 6.52 -5.04
N PHE A 65 -7.41 5.56 -5.81
CA PHE A 65 -8.18 4.42 -5.30
C PHE A 65 -7.23 3.28 -4.91
N GLN A 66 -6.74 3.30 -3.67
CA GLN A 66 -5.81 2.30 -3.14
C GLN A 66 -6.43 1.61 -1.92
N VAL A 67 -7.55 0.92 -2.14
CA VAL A 67 -8.31 0.17 -1.13
C VAL A 67 -8.96 -1.04 -1.80
N ASP A 68 -9.24 -2.09 -1.02
CA ASP A 68 -9.96 -3.27 -1.49
C ASP A 68 -11.45 -3.17 -1.18
N CYS A 69 -12.30 -3.79 -2.01
CA CYS A 69 -13.77 -3.81 -1.81
C CYS A 69 -14.38 -2.41 -1.59
N GLY A 70 -13.75 -1.38 -2.18
CA GLY A 70 -14.05 0.01 -1.88
C GLY A 70 -15.10 0.64 -2.78
N LEU A 71 -15.51 1.84 -2.42
CA LEU A 71 -16.37 2.74 -3.21
C LEU A 71 -15.80 4.16 -3.19
N THR A 72 -16.15 4.93 -4.21
CA THR A 72 -15.88 6.37 -4.28
C THR A 72 -17.13 7.15 -3.91
N TYR A 73 -17.00 8.09 -2.96
CA TYR A 73 -17.98 9.15 -2.79
C TYR A 73 -17.50 10.40 -3.52
N LEU A 74 -18.42 11.04 -4.26
CA LEU A 74 -18.21 12.34 -4.89
C LEU A 74 -19.47 13.18 -4.74
N GLY A 75 -19.37 14.32 -4.07
CA GLY A 75 -20.52 15.18 -3.80
C GLY A 75 -20.18 16.41 -2.95
N ALA A 76 -21.17 16.86 -2.18
CA ALA A 76 -20.99 17.96 -1.24
C ALA A 76 -19.94 17.58 -0.17
N ALA A 77 -19.25 18.58 0.40
CA ALA A 77 -18.34 18.33 1.50
C ALA A 77 -19.14 17.89 2.74
N VAL A 78 -18.99 16.64 3.13
CA VAL A 78 -19.70 16.02 4.27
C VAL A 78 -18.72 15.41 5.25
N ASN A 79 -19.15 15.26 6.51
CA ASN A 79 -18.36 14.61 7.57
C ASN A 79 -18.64 13.10 7.66
N ALA A 80 -19.75 12.63 7.09
CA ALA A 80 -20.13 11.23 7.07
C ALA A 80 -20.73 10.85 5.71
N ILE A 81 -20.46 9.63 5.26
CA ILE A 81 -21.01 9.05 4.03
C ILE A 81 -21.70 7.73 4.34
N SER A 82 -22.82 7.47 3.68
CA SER A 82 -23.60 6.24 3.76
C SER A 82 -23.48 5.42 2.47
N GLY A 83 -24.06 4.21 2.44
CA GLY A 83 -24.03 3.32 1.28
C GLY A 83 -22.89 2.30 1.31
N LEU A 84 -22.31 2.05 2.49
CA LEU A 84 -21.28 1.05 2.72
C LEU A 84 -21.84 -0.22 3.37
N ASP A 85 -23.11 -0.58 3.08
CA ASP A 85 -23.79 -1.73 3.67
C ASP A 85 -23.04 -3.06 3.44
N HIS A 86 -22.25 -3.14 2.36
CA HIS A 86 -21.42 -4.31 2.10
C HIS A 86 -20.28 -4.46 3.12
N LEU A 87 -19.78 -3.37 3.68
CA LEU A 87 -18.69 -3.32 4.67
C LEU A 87 -19.18 -3.11 6.11
N ASP A 88 -20.48 -3.20 6.38
CA ASP A 88 -21.00 -3.00 7.74
C ASP A 88 -20.36 -3.96 8.75
N GLY A 89 -19.89 -3.41 9.88
CA GLY A 89 -19.14 -4.14 10.91
C GLY A 89 -17.63 -4.26 10.65
N GLU A 90 -17.13 -3.80 9.50
CA GLU A 90 -15.70 -3.79 9.18
C GLU A 90 -15.03 -2.48 9.58
N SER A 91 -13.69 -2.51 9.63
CA SER A 91 -12.86 -1.31 9.72
C SER A 91 -12.30 -0.96 8.35
N VAL A 92 -12.43 0.30 7.94
CA VAL A 92 -12.03 0.78 6.61
C VAL A 92 -10.92 1.82 6.70
N ASP A 93 -10.09 1.85 5.67
CA ASP A 93 -9.18 2.95 5.40
C ASP A 93 -9.85 3.91 4.40
N VAL A 94 -9.59 5.20 4.57
CA VAL A 94 -10.25 6.27 3.81
C VAL A 94 -9.21 7.30 3.37
N LEU A 95 -9.21 7.61 2.07
CA LEU A 95 -8.58 8.81 1.53
C LEU A 95 -9.66 9.85 1.26
N ALA A 96 -9.83 10.82 2.18
CA ALA A 96 -10.86 11.85 2.07
C ALA A 96 -10.21 13.22 1.85
N GLY A 97 -10.46 13.82 0.68
CA GLY A 97 -9.83 15.09 0.30
C GLY A 97 -8.31 15.06 0.46
N GLY A 98 -7.66 13.96 0.05
CA GLY A 98 -6.20 13.80 0.11
C GLY A 98 -5.62 13.56 1.50
N LYS A 99 -6.47 13.44 2.53
CA LYS A 99 -6.05 13.08 3.88
C LYS A 99 -6.39 11.63 4.18
N VAL A 100 -5.43 10.94 4.77
CA VAL A 100 -5.54 9.52 5.14
C VAL A 100 -6.19 9.39 6.52
N TYR A 101 -7.21 8.57 6.60
CA TYR A 101 -7.84 8.11 7.84
C TYR A 101 -7.83 6.58 7.83
N LYS A 102 -7.43 5.97 8.94
CA LYS A 102 -7.24 4.53 9.00
C LYS A 102 -8.11 3.88 10.07
N GLY A 103 -8.58 2.67 9.79
CA GLY A 103 -9.34 1.86 10.73
C GLY A 103 -10.62 2.55 11.23
N LEU A 104 -11.30 3.30 10.38
CA LEU A 104 -12.59 3.89 10.73
C LEU A 104 -13.66 2.79 10.74
N PRO A 105 -14.49 2.69 11.78
CA PRO A 105 -15.54 1.68 11.82
C PRO A 105 -16.69 2.04 10.86
N VAL A 106 -17.20 1.04 10.15
CA VAL A 106 -18.46 1.15 9.41
C VAL A 106 -19.59 0.61 10.29
N ALA A 107 -20.60 1.44 10.54
CA ALA A 107 -21.77 1.08 11.33
C ALA A 107 -23.05 1.58 10.67
N ALA A 108 -24.05 0.71 10.57
CA ALA A 108 -25.27 0.95 9.81
C ALA A 108 -24.99 1.45 8.38
N GLY A 109 -23.98 0.88 7.72
CA GLY A 109 -23.58 1.26 6.37
C GLY A 109 -23.00 2.67 6.24
N GLN A 110 -22.60 3.30 7.35
CA GLN A 110 -22.07 4.65 7.40
C GLN A 110 -20.65 4.70 7.99
N VAL A 111 -19.83 5.61 7.50
CA VAL A 111 -18.52 5.97 8.10
C VAL A 111 -18.43 7.48 8.30
N THR A 112 -17.76 7.92 9.36
CA THR A 112 -17.64 9.33 9.77
C THR A 112 -16.18 9.73 9.98
N LEU A 113 -15.76 10.90 9.49
CA LEU A 113 -14.42 11.42 9.75
C LEU A 113 -14.30 11.96 11.18
N PRO A 114 -13.19 11.69 11.87
CA PRO A 114 -12.94 12.25 13.19
C PRO A 114 -12.70 13.77 13.12
N GLY A 115 -12.94 14.45 14.24
CA GLY A 115 -12.60 15.87 14.41
C GLY A 115 -13.43 16.85 13.57
N GLY A 116 -14.61 16.43 13.09
CA GLY A 116 -15.50 17.29 12.30
C GLY A 116 -14.97 17.61 10.89
N ALA A 117 -13.97 16.87 10.40
CA ALA A 117 -13.43 17.05 9.07
C ALA A 117 -14.49 16.78 8.00
N VAL A 118 -14.47 17.54 6.90
CA VAL A 118 -15.37 17.36 5.76
C VAL A 118 -14.57 17.21 4.48
N ALA A 119 -15.06 16.40 3.54
CA ALA A 119 -14.48 16.26 2.21
C ALA A 119 -15.55 15.99 1.17
N SER A 120 -15.33 16.49 -0.05
CA SER A 120 -16.22 16.30 -1.21
C SER A 120 -15.93 15.03 -1.98
N LYS A 121 -14.74 14.46 -1.84
CA LYS A 121 -14.31 13.21 -2.48
C LYS A 121 -13.64 12.26 -1.50
N TRP A 122 -14.09 11.02 -1.50
CA TRP A 122 -13.58 9.97 -0.61
C TRP A 122 -13.34 8.69 -1.40
N GLN A 123 -12.20 8.05 -1.15
CA GLN A 123 -11.96 6.65 -1.51
C GLN A 123 -12.03 5.85 -0.22
N VAL A 124 -13.00 4.96 -0.08
CA VAL A 124 -13.25 4.20 1.16
C VAL A 124 -13.30 2.72 0.85
N GLY A 125 -12.59 1.91 1.62
CA GLY A 125 -12.62 0.46 1.48
C GLY A 125 -11.79 -0.24 2.53
N LEU A 126 -11.65 -1.55 2.39
CA LEU A 126 -10.77 -2.35 3.24
C LEU A 126 -9.32 -1.90 3.01
N GLY A 127 -8.62 -1.60 4.10
CA GLY A 127 -7.20 -1.30 4.06
C GLY A 127 -6.42 -2.52 3.58
N TYR A 128 -5.39 -2.27 2.78
CA TYR A 128 -4.47 -3.29 2.30
C TYR A 128 -3.03 -2.89 2.62
N ARG A 129 -2.13 -3.88 2.59
CA ARG A 129 -0.69 -3.66 2.81
C ARG A 129 0.07 -4.21 1.62
N CYS A 130 0.73 -3.32 0.89
CA CYS A 130 1.72 -3.69 -0.10
C CYS A 130 3.01 -4.09 0.59
N GLU A 131 3.58 -5.25 0.26
CA GLU A 131 4.89 -5.67 0.76
C GLU A 131 5.73 -6.28 -0.37
N ALA A 132 7.00 -5.90 -0.40
CA ALA A 132 8.01 -6.48 -1.27
C ALA A 132 9.20 -6.93 -0.43
N ASN A 133 9.61 -8.18 -0.62
CA ASN A 133 10.77 -8.77 0.02
C ASN A 133 11.85 -8.99 -1.03
N THR A 134 13.03 -8.39 -0.84
CA THR A 134 14.13 -8.62 -1.76
C THR A 134 14.64 -10.05 -1.61
N LEU A 135 15.22 -10.56 -2.70
CA LEU A 135 16.08 -11.72 -2.61
C LEU A 135 17.36 -11.37 -1.86
N GLU A 136 18.14 -12.40 -1.57
CA GLU A 136 19.52 -12.19 -1.14
C GLU A 136 20.27 -11.34 -2.17
N LEU A 137 21.04 -10.37 -1.67
CA LEU A 137 21.83 -9.50 -2.51
C LEU A 137 22.94 -10.30 -3.15
N ASP A 138 22.95 -10.38 -4.48
CA ASP A 138 24.07 -10.93 -5.23
C ASP A 138 24.54 -9.91 -6.26
N VAL A 139 25.84 -9.61 -6.22
CA VAL A 139 26.52 -8.77 -7.20
C VAL A 139 27.77 -9.49 -7.66
N GLY A 140 28.19 -9.24 -8.91
CA GLY A 140 29.46 -9.75 -9.41
C GLY A 140 30.63 -9.12 -8.67
N GLY A 141 31.34 -9.91 -7.88
CA GLY A 141 32.64 -9.56 -7.33
C GLY A 141 33.78 -9.90 -8.29
N ARG A 142 35.02 -9.54 -7.90
CA ARG A 142 36.23 -9.87 -8.67
C ARG A 142 36.40 -11.37 -8.90
N ASP A 143 35.97 -12.19 -7.94
CA ASP A 143 36.12 -13.65 -7.95
C ASP A 143 34.80 -14.39 -8.28
N GLY A 144 33.78 -13.67 -8.76
CA GLY A 144 32.46 -14.22 -9.07
C GLY A 144 31.35 -13.75 -8.11
N SER A 145 30.27 -14.52 -8.01
CA SER A 145 29.11 -14.21 -7.17
C SER A 145 29.51 -14.08 -5.69
N ILE A 146 28.91 -13.11 -5.00
CA ILE A 146 29.12 -12.93 -3.55
C ILE A 146 28.00 -13.59 -2.74
N VAL A 147 27.17 -14.44 -3.33
CA VAL A 147 26.04 -15.09 -2.64
C VAL A 147 26.47 -15.85 -1.37
N GLY A 148 27.68 -16.40 -1.32
CA GLY A 148 28.18 -17.11 -0.13
C GLY A 148 28.76 -16.23 0.98
N ARG A 149 28.97 -14.93 0.71
CA ARG A 149 29.66 -14.01 1.62
C ARG A 149 28.68 -13.28 2.51
N ARG A 150 29.03 -13.00 3.76
CA ARG A 150 28.15 -12.17 4.60
C ARG A 150 28.10 -10.75 4.06
N LYS A 151 26.90 -10.17 4.10
CA LYS A 151 26.58 -8.82 3.61
C LYS A 151 25.82 -8.05 4.67
N LYS A 152 26.10 -6.76 4.78
CA LYS A 152 25.39 -5.81 5.63
C LYS A 152 24.92 -4.63 4.79
N ILE A 153 23.62 -4.31 4.82
CA ILE A 153 23.09 -3.10 4.19
C ILE A 153 23.25 -1.91 5.12
N ALA A 154 23.93 -0.86 4.68
CA ALA A 154 24.04 0.39 5.43
C ALA A 154 22.82 1.29 5.18
N LYS A 155 22.39 1.37 3.92
CA LYS A 155 21.28 2.21 3.47
C LYS A 155 20.78 1.76 2.12
N VAL A 156 19.62 2.28 1.73
CA VAL A 156 19.03 2.07 0.40
C VAL A 156 18.70 3.41 -0.22
N MET A 157 19.04 3.56 -1.50
CA MET A 157 18.54 4.62 -2.36
C MET A 157 17.27 4.13 -3.05
N LEU A 158 16.15 4.79 -2.78
CA LEU A 158 14.88 4.53 -3.45
C LEU A 158 14.63 5.61 -4.50
N SER A 159 14.35 5.22 -5.74
CA SER A 159 13.80 6.13 -6.73
C SER A 159 12.28 5.99 -6.74
N LEU A 160 11.59 7.06 -6.40
CA LEU A 160 10.14 7.11 -6.25
C LEU A 160 9.51 7.95 -7.37
N LEU A 161 8.28 7.60 -7.73
CA LEU A 161 7.40 8.37 -8.60
C LEU A 161 6.07 8.54 -7.87
N GLU A 162 5.59 9.78 -7.75
CA GLU A 162 4.26 10.12 -7.22
C GLU A 162 3.86 9.30 -5.97
N THR A 163 4.77 9.17 -5.01
CA THR A 163 4.60 8.26 -3.86
C THR A 163 4.32 9.04 -2.60
N ASP A 164 3.30 8.63 -1.84
CA ASP A 164 3.13 9.08 -0.46
C ASP A 164 4.15 8.37 0.45
N MET A 165 5.22 9.09 0.80
CA MET A 165 6.27 8.55 1.65
C MET A 165 5.81 8.31 3.11
N SER A 166 4.73 8.95 3.56
CA SER A 166 4.27 8.82 4.95
C SER A 166 3.80 7.40 5.31
N GLY A 167 3.36 6.65 4.29
CA GLY A 167 3.00 5.24 4.39
C GLY A 167 4.13 4.26 4.06
N LEU A 168 5.28 4.74 3.56
CA LEU A 168 6.38 3.90 3.08
C LEU A 168 7.36 3.56 4.22
N GLU A 169 7.65 2.28 4.37
CA GLU A 169 8.49 1.75 5.45
C GLU A 169 9.46 0.69 4.90
N VAL A 170 10.68 0.66 5.46
CA VAL A 170 11.76 -0.23 5.05
C VAL A 170 12.33 -0.94 6.27
N GLN A 171 12.75 -2.19 6.11
CA GLN A 171 13.20 -3.04 7.22
C GLN A 171 14.31 -3.99 6.78
N SER A 172 15.32 -4.19 7.63
CA SER A 172 16.21 -5.37 7.52
C SER A 172 15.43 -6.64 7.82
N SER A 173 15.63 -7.69 7.02
CA SER A 173 14.91 -8.96 7.19
C SER A 173 15.11 -9.63 8.56
N LEU A 174 16.21 -9.32 9.28
CA LEU A 174 16.52 -9.94 10.58
C LEU A 174 16.24 -9.08 11.81
N ARG A 175 16.39 -7.75 11.74
CA ARG A 175 16.29 -6.89 12.94
C ARG A 175 14.88 -6.42 13.30
N GLY A 176 13.87 -6.74 12.47
CA GLY A 176 12.46 -6.68 12.87
C GLY A 176 11.86 -5.29 13.15
N ARG A 177 12.65 -4.20 13.09
CA ARG A 177 12.15 -2.81 13.17
C ARG A 177 11.85 -2.24 11.78
N TRP A 178 10.71 -1.58 11.63
CA TRP A 178 10.33 -0.87 10.40
C TRP A 178 10.77 0.59 10.53
N GLU A 179 11.65 1.02 9.63
CA GLU A 179 12.10 2.40 9.48
C GLU A 179 11.16 3.14 8.54
N LYS A 180 10.68 4.32 8.96
CA LYS A 180 9.83 5.16 8.10
C LYS A 180 10.69 5.90 7.09
N VAL A 181 10.30 5.89 5.83
CA VAL A 181 10.93 6.73 4.81
C VAL A 181 10.47 8.16 5.02
N ARG A 182 11.37 9.02 5.49
CA ARG A 182 11.06 10.44 5.75
C ARG A 182 12.17 11.30 5.17
N MET A 183 11.77 12.38 4.50
CA MET A 183 12.67 13.50 4.28
C MET A 183 12.63 14.43 5.49
N PRO A 184 13.74 15.08 5.87
CA PRO A 184 13.78 16.03 6.98
C PRO A 184 12.92 17.30 6.83
N SER A 185 12.18 17.49 5.73
CA SER A 185 11.34 18.66 5.51
C SER A 185 10.22 18.31 4.52
N ILE A 186 9.07 18.97 4.65
CA ILE A 186 7.80 18.76 3.93
C ILE A 186 6.90 17.71 4.61
N VAL A 187 6.40 18.05 5.78
CA VAL A 187 5.01 17.68 6.12
C VAL A 187 4.15 18.82 5.55
N ALA A 188 3.19 18.51 4.69
CA ALA A 188 2.25 19.51 4.22
C ALA A 188 1.55 20.17 5.43
N PRO A 189 1.47 21.51 5.53
CA PRO A 189 0.92 22.20 6.71
C PRO A 189 -0.51 21.81 7.07
N ASP A 190 -1.26 21.25 6.12
CA ASP A 190 -2.66 20.86 6.21
C ASP A 190 -2.89 19.38 6.58
N GLY A 191 -1.81 18.59 6.74
CA GLY A 191 -1.88 17.17 7.05
C GLY A 191 -2.41 16.31 5.91
N ARG A 192 -2.44 16.82 4.67
CA ARG A 192 -2.66 16.02 3.46
C ARG A 192 -1.45 15.15 3.18
N ALA A 193 -1.66 14.00 2.53
CA ALA A 193 -0.56 13.27 1.95
C ALA A 193 0.07 14.12 0.82
N SER A 194 1.39 14.02 0.67
CA SER A 194 2.13 14.72 -0.38
C SER A 194 2.85 13.69 -1.24
N LEU A 195 2.62 13.73 -2.55
CA LEU A 195 3.27 12.84 -3.49
C LEU A 195 4.67 13.33 -3.80
N PHE A 196 5.65 12.43 -3.68
CA PHE A 196 7.05 12.72 -3.93
C PHE A 196 7.55 11.96 -5.17
N THR A 197 8.31 12.68 -6.00
CA THR A 197 9.03 12.12 -7.17
C THR A 197 10.50 12.51 -7.06
N GLY A 198 11.38 11.52 -7.06
CA GLY A 198 12.81 11.74 -6.92
C GLY A 198 13.51 10.59 -6.22
N ASN A 199 14.72 10.82 -5.76
CA ASN A 199 15.49 9.83 -5.02
C ASN A 199 15.50 10.18 -3.53
N VAL A 200 15.32 9.17 -2.68
CA VAL A 200 15.41 9.30 -1.23
C VAL A 200 16.39 8.28 -0.68
N GLU A 201 17.21 8.73 0.28
CA GLU A 201 18.13 7.89 1.03
C GLU A 201 17.45 7.41 2.31
N VAL A 202 17.46 6.10 2.53
CA VAL A 202 16.87 5.47 3.72
C VAL A 202 17.95 4.68 4.44
N PRO A 203 18.41 5.14 5.63
CA PRO A 203 19.31 4.35 6.45
C PRO A 203 18.58 3.10 6.96
N ILE A 204 19.28 1.97 7.01
CA ILE A 204 18.74 0.70 7.50
C ILE A 204 19.62 0.20 8.64
N ASP A 205 19.00 -0.15 9.77
CA ASP A 205 19.67 -0.89 10.82
C ASP A 205 19.73 -2.38 10.45
N ASP A 206 20.85 -2.79 9.83
CA ASP A 206 21.10 -4.17 9.41
C ASP A 206 22.29 -4.81 10.15
N SER A 207 22.38 -6.13 10.07
CA SER A 207 23.51 -6.93 10.57
C SER A 207 24.13 -7.78 9.46
N TRP A 208 25.36 -8.25 9.68
CA TRP A 208 26.07 -9.16 8.77
C TRP A 208 25.39 -10.52 8.59
N GLU A 209 24.41 -10.86 9.41
CA GLU A 209 23.66 -12.11 9.31
C GLU A 209 22.51 -12.01 8.30
N GLY A 210 22.12 -10.79 7.91
CA GLY A 210 20.93 -10.51 7.09
C GLY A 210 21.02 -10.95 5.64
N GLN A 211 22.25 -11.27 5.17
CA GLN A 211 22.56 -11.59 3.78
C GLN A 211 22.05 -10.53 2.79
N GLY A 212 22.07 -9.26 3.22
CA GLY A 212 21.64 -8.16 2.38
C GLY A 212 20.15 -8.12 2.03
N ARG A 213 19.29 -8.86 2.76
CA ARG A 213 17.85 -8.91 2.48
C ARG A 213 17.10 -7.76 3.16
N VAL A 214 16.26 -7.08 2.37
CA VAL A 214 15.46 -5.95 2.82
C VAL A 214 13.99 -6.22 2.52
N LYS A 215 13.12 -5.73 3.40
CA LYS A 215 11.67 -5.69 3.23
C LYS A 215 11.22 -4.26 3.07
N ILE A 216 10.26 -4.04 2.20
CA ILE A 216 9.62 -2.74 1.98
C ILE A 216 8.12 -2.96 2.09
N ARG A 217 7.43 -2.03 2.73
CA ARG A 217 5.97 -2.02 2.72
C ARG A 217 5.43 -0.62 2.58
N HIS A 218 4.21 -0.55 2.06
CA HIS A 218 3.39 0.66 2.08
C HIS A 218 2.06 0.34 2.75
N VAL A 219 1.65 1.19 3.69
CA VAL A 219 0.53 0.92 4.61
C VAL A 219 -0.62 1.90 4.51
N ASN A 220 -0.52 2.93 3.66
CA ASN A 220 -1.58 3.92 3.52
C ASN A 220 -2.41 3.63 2.26
N PRO A 221 -3.69 4.05 2.22
CA PRO A 221 -4.50 3.99 1.01
C PRO A 221 -4.10 5.10 0.02
N THR A 222 -2.82 5.16 -0.34
CA THR A 222 -2.23 6.21 -1.19
C THR A 222 -1.23 5.60 -2.17
N PRO A 223 -0.95 6.29 -3.29
CA PRO A 223 -0.06 5.76 -4.33
C PRO A 223 1.36 5.48 -3.83
N CYS A 224 1.97 4.42 -4.37
CA CYS A 224 3.34 4.02 -4.08
C CYS A 224 3.98 3.37 -5.31
N THR A 225 4.81 4.13 -6.02
CA THR A 225 5.53 3.67 -7.21
C THR A 225 7.04 3.76 -6.98
N ILE A 226 7.65 2.60 -6.78
CA ILE A 226 9.11 2.45 -6.64
C ILE A 226 9.70 2.10 -8.00
N ARG A 227 10.47 3.01 -8.57
CA ARG A 227 11.16 2.84 -9.88
C ARG A 227 12.47 2.08 -9.75
N ALA A 228 13.19 2.30 -8.63
CA ALA A 228 14.46 1.65 -8.39
C ALA A 228 14.70 1.45 -6.89
N PHE A 229 15.38 0.35 -6.58
CA PHE A 229 15.87 0.00 -5.26
C PHE A 229 17.36 -0.29 -5.36
N THR A 230 18.19 0.54 -4.74
CA THR A 230 19.65 0.41 -4.83
C THR A 230 20.26 0.34 -3.44
N PRO A 231 20.67 -0.85 -2.97
CA PRO A 231 21.32 -0.98 -1.67
C PRO A 231 22.76 -0.46 -1.72
N VAL A 232 23.17 0.21 -0.65
CA VAL A 232 24.57 0.48 -0.32
C VAL A 232 24.95 -0.49 0.80
N PHE A 233 25.98 -1.30 0.57
CA PHE A 233 26.28 -2.44 1.41
C PHE A 233 27.79 -2.65 1.56
N ASP A 234 28.15 -3.31 2.66
CA ASP A 234 29.44 -3.91 2.87
C ASP A 234 29.33 -5.43 2.67
N ALA A 235 30.36 -6.04 2.10
CA ALA A 235 30.46 -7.49 1.92
C ALA A 235 31.79 -8.00 2.47
N GLU A 236 31.82 -9.24 2.95
CA GLU A 236 33.07 -9.90 3.33
C GLU A 236 34.04 -9.97 2.13
N PRO A 237 35.36 -9.89 2.39
CA PRO A 237 36.40 -9.96 1.36
C PRO A 237 36.35 -11.22 0.48
#